data_AF-K0TFW0-F1
#
_entry.id   AF-K0TFW0-F1
#
_cell.length_a   1.000
_cell.length_b   1.000
_cell.length_c   1.000
_cell.angle_alpha   90.00
_cell.angle_beta   90.00
_cell.angle_gamma   90.00
#
_symmetry.space_group_name_H-M   'P 1'
#
loop_
_entity.id
_entity.type
_entity.pdbx_description
1 polymer ?
#
loop_
_entity_poly.entity_id
_entity_poly.type
_entity_poly.pdbx_seq_one_letter_code
_entity_poly.pdbx_strand_id
1 'polypeptide(L)'
;MDEGLTRNLTSHHHWHRSTTTARLAIVRTAREYHTRTRTKQIRRHRSRRQHAPCKQAYRAAKIQVGLQRPLASPHLLSSLPRHSWVPFLSSTPHDGNMNYLMFCGTAAASIWSKKATAAETSSCADLKNSAFVFVKPHANTEATQKMVRETLEAKGIEILSESDISGKTIDEKKLIDQHYYAIASKATILTADKIPVPETKFEETFGEKWSDVLSEGRAANAMQACEKFGCNAEELDAAWQNAKVVKFGGGFYCGLVSVKDQTPLYVFNAFFMVMRSKFVGDCSIHCYEVQWEPSKLSWESFRGELLGPTDPKDAPVGSIRRAILDNYEELGLSSVPNKGDNGVHASASPFEGLAEKCNWLGASAESDPFGKALLDSGLSSKTIAEWSVDPRINLPGGEKGSIFDSVEDLDVGDCLAKLVELNSLNP
;
A
#
# COMPACT_ATOMS: atom_id res chain seq x y z
N MET A 1 83.11 36.59 -32.10
CA MET A 1 82.43 35.40 -32.64
C MET A 1 81.64 34.79 -31.49
N ASP A 2 80.57 35.40 -30.97
CA ASP A 2 79.51 36.24 -31.56
C ASP A 2 78.39 35.45 -32.25
N GLU A 3 77.16 35.98 -32.16
CA GLU A 3 75.84 35.40 -32.43
C GLU A 3 75.44 34.14 -31.63
N GLY A 4 74.32 34.22 -30.87
CA GLY A 4 73.76 33.02 -30.22
C GLY A 4 72.70 33.16 -29.12
N LEU A 5 72.12 34.34 -28.82
CA LEU A 5 71.35 34.50 -27.56
C LEU A 5 70.10 35.43 -27.61
N THR A 6 69.29 35.38 -28.67
CA THR A 6 68.11 36.26 -28.84
C THR A 6 66.81 35.59 -29.35
N ARG A 7 66.59 34.29 -29.11
CA ARG A 7 65.33 33.60 -29.47
C ARG A 7 64.81 32.59 -28.44
N ASN A 8 64.21 33.05 -27.32
CA ASN A 8 63.28 32.18 -26.55
C ASN A 8 62.29 32.84 -25.56
N LEU A 9 62.05 34.16 -25.59
CA LEU A 9 61.18 34.84 -24.61
C LEU A 9 59.80 35.30 -25.12
N THR A 10 59.53 35.22 -26.43
CA THR A 10 58.27 35.69 -27.03
C THR A 10 57.15 34.65 -27.09
N SER A 11 57.46 33.36 -26.95
CA SER A 11 56.50 32.25 -27.05
C SER A 11 55.59 32.12 -25.81
N HIS A 12 56.17 32.11 -24.60
CA HIS A 12 55.42 31.85 -23.38
C HIS A 12 54.36 32.92 -23.03
N HIS A 13 54.60 34.20 -23.38
CA HIS A 13 53.63 35.27 -23.09
C HIS A 13 52.34 35.20 -23.93
N HIS A 14 52.38 34.65 -25.14
CA HIS A 14 51.16 34.45 -25.94
C HIS A 14 50.28 33.32 -25.39
N TRP A 15 50.89 32.21 -24.98
CA TRP A 15 50.16 31.04 -24.46
C TRP A 15 49.40 31.34 -23.16
N HIS A 16 50.03 32.11 -22.26
CA HIS A 16 49.41 32.47 -20.97
C HIS A 16 48.27 33.48 -21.08
N ARG A 17 48.30 34.39 -22.07
CA ARG A 17 47.17 35.30 -22.34
C ARG A 17 45.99 34.56 -22.98
N SER A 18 46.27 33.70 -23.98
CA SER A 18 45.26 32.90 -24.67
C SER A 18 44.39 32.08 -23.70
N THR A 19 45.05 31.32 -22.81
CA THR A 19 44.37 30.45 -21.84
C THR A 19 43.55 31.21 -20.79
N THR A 20 44.00 32.39 -20.34
CA THR A 20 43.23 33.24 -19.42
C THR A 20 41.99 33.85 -20.11
N THR A 21 42.12 34.34 -21.34
CA THR A 21 40.97 34.88 -22.09
C THR A 21 39.92 33.80 -22.37
N ALA A 22 40.35 32.58 -22.73
CA ALA A 22 39.44 31.45 -22.93
C ALA A 22 38.67 31.08 -21.65
N ARG A 23 39.35 30.99 -20.49
CA ARG A 23 38.70 30.72 -19.19
C ARG A 23 37.68 31.79 -18.82
N LEU A 24 37.99 33.07 -19.03
CA LEU A 24 37.06 34.17 -18.77
C LEU A 24 35.83 34.14 -19.69
N ALA A 25 36.01 33.78 -20.97
CA ALA A 25 34.90 33.59 -21.90
C ALA A 25 33.96 32.46 -21.46
N ILE A 26 34.50 31.30 -21.06
CA ILE A 26 33.71 30.16 -20.56
C ILE A 26 32.91 30.53 -19.30
N VAL A 27 33.54 31.17 -18.31
CA VAL A 27 32.87 31.61 -17.06
C VAL A 27 31.76 32.64 -17.36
N ARG A 28 31.97 33.54 -18.33
CA ARG A 28 30.95 34.48 -18.78
C ARG A 28 29.77 33.78 -19.44
N THR A 29 30.03 32.87 -20.39
CA THR A 29 28.98 32.08 -21.06
C THR A 29 28.17 31.25 -20.04
N ALA A 30 28.84 30.64 -19.06
CA ALA A 30 28.19 29.89 -17.98
C ALA A 30 27.26 30.78 -17.13
N ARG A 31 27.72 31.98 -16.70
CA ARG A 31 26.88 32.95 -15.99
C ARG A 31 25.70 33.44 -16.82
N GLU A 32 25.90 33.74 -18.11
CA GLU A 32 24.82 34.18 -19.00
C GLU A 32 23.79 33.06 -19.25
N TYR A 33 24.23 31.80 -19.38
CA TYR A 33 23.34 30.64 -19.46
C TYR A 33 22.53 30.43 -18.17
N HIS A 34 23.19 30.42 -17.02
CA HIS A 34 22.56 30.19 -15.71
C HIS A 34 21.60 31.32 -15.31
N THR A 35 21.86 32.55 -15.76
CA THR A 35 20.92 33.66 -15.62
C THR A 35 19.68 33.44 -16.51
N ARG A 36 19.87 33.06 -17.78
CA ARG A 36 18.77 32.81 -18.73
C ARG A 36 17.87 31.65 -18.32
N THR A 37 18.41 30.58 -17.73
CA THR A 37 17.59 29.46 -17.19
C THR A 37 16.77 29.90 -15.98
N ARG A 38 17.36 30.62 -15.03
CA ARG A 38 16.65 31.15 -13.84
C ARG A 38 15.51 32.10 -14.24
N THR A 39 15.71 32.99 -15.21
CA THR A 39 14.63 33.86 -15.72
C THR A 39 13.52 33.06 -16.41
N LYS A 40 13.84 31.98 -17.15
CA LYS A 40 12.84 31.08 -17.76
C LYS A 40 12.03 30.32 -16.71
N GLN A 41 12.65 29.83 -15.63
CA GLN A 41 11.94 29.19 -14.51
C GLN A 41 10.99 30.16 -13.81
N ILE A 42 11.43 31.39 -13.49
CA ILE A 42 10.59 32.40 -12.84
C ILE A 42 9.37 32.77 -13.70
N ARG A 43 9.54 32.92 -15.03
CA ARG A 43 8.41 33.13 -15.96
C ARG A 43 7.44 31.93 -15.97
N ARG A 44 7.94 30.69 -16.00
CA ARG A 44 7.10 29.48 -15.92
C ARG A 44 6.32 29.39 -14.60
N HIS A 45 6.92 29.77 -13.47
CA HIS A 45 6.23 29.78 -12.17
C HIS A 45 5.13 30.85 -12.09
N ARG A 46 5.36 32.07 -12.59
CA ARG A 46 4.29 33.10 -12.65
C ARG A 46 3.14 32.67 -13.55
N SER A 47 3.43 32.10 -14.73
CA SER A 47 2.39 31.57 -15.63
C SER A 47 1.56 30.46 -14.98
N ARG A 48 2.18 29.47 -14.33
CA ARG A 48 1.45 28.39 -13.61
C ARG A 48 0.58 28.90 -12.46
N ARG A 49 0.95 29.99 -11.78
CA ARG A 49 0.10 30.62 -10.74
C ARG A 49 -1.14 31.34 -11.29
N GLN A 50 -1.22 31.63 -12.59
CA GLN A 50 -2.39 32.28 -13.21
C GLN A 50 -3.37 31.31 -13.85
N HIS A 51 -3.02 30.03 -14.02
CA HIS A 51 -3.86 28.99 -14.64
C HIS A 51 -3.87 27.70 -13.79
N ALA A 52 -4.54 27.76 -12.64
CA ALA A 52 -4.80 26.60 -11.77
C ALA A 52 -6.33 26.42 -11.59
N PRO A 53 -6.97 25.45 -12.29
CA PRO A 53 -8.40 25.20 -12.14
C PRO A 53 -8.78 24.65 -10.76
N CYS A 54 -9.95 25.06 -10.26
CA CYS A 54 -10.39 24.83 -8.89
C CYS A 54 -10.76 23.37 -8.60
N LYS A 55 -9.92 22.63 -7.85
CA LYS A 55 -10.32 21.35 -7.21
C LYS A 55 -11.16 21.53 -5.93
N GLN A 56 -11.23 22.75 -5.39
CA GLN A 56 -11.88 23.03 -4.10
C GLN A 56 -13.42 23.12 -4.21
N ALA A 57 -13.96 23.60 -5.34
CA ALA A 57 -15.41 23.73 -5.57
C ALA A 57 -16.16 22.38 -5.53
N TYR A 58 -15.51 21.29 -5.96
CA TYR A 58 -16.14 19.97 -6.03
C TYR A 58 -16.41 19.34 -4.64
N ARG A 59 -15.71 19.79 -3.58
CA ARG A 59 -16.01 19.37 -2.19
C ARG A 59 -17.16 20.19 -1.58
N ALA A 60 -17.28 21.48 -1.91
CA ALA A 60 -18.37 22.33 -1.39
C ALA A 60 -19.77 21.86 -1.86
N ALA A 61 -19.90 21.54 -3.15
CA ALA A 61 -21.18 21.12 -3.74
C ALA A 61 -21.78 19.85 -3.10
N LYS A 62 -20.96 18.96 -2.54
CA LYS A 62 -21.43 17.69 -1.95
C LYS A 62 -22.04 17.84 -0.54
N ILE A 63 -21.74 18.92 0.17
CA ILE A 63 -22.25 19.17 1.53
C ILE A 63 -23.66 19.79 1.49
N GLN A 64 -23.95 20.60 0.47
CA GLN A 64 -25.16 21.42 0.42
C GLN A 64 -26.44 20.68 -0.04
N VAL A 65 -26.32 19.41 -0.45
CA VAL A 65 -27.46 18.56 -0.90
C VAL A 65 -28.06 17.72 0.23
N GLY A 66 -27.36 17.55 1.36
CA GLY A 66 -27.77 16.65 2.45
C GLY A 66 -28.78 17.19 3.47
N LEU A 67 -29.31 18.41 3.29
CA LEU A 67 -30.04 19.15 4.34
C LEU A 67 -31.37 19.75 3.89
N GLN A 68 -32.31 18.90 3.43
CA GLN A 68 -33.74 19.23 3.41
C GLN A 68 -34.60 18.08 3.96
N ARG A 69 -35.28 18.33 5.07
CA ARG A 69 -36.38 17.47 5.57
C ARG A 69 -37.69 17.93 4.93
N PRO A 70 -38.54 17.04 4.39
CA PRO A 70 -39.92 17.39 4.07
C PRO A 70 -40.75 17.56 5.35
N LEU A 71 -41.68 18.52 5.32
CA LEU A 71 -42.72 18.72 6.34
C LEU A 71 -43.92 17.80 6.09
N ALA A 72 -44.77 17.61 7.10
CA ALA A 72 -45.90 16.68 7.07
C ALA A 72 -47.28 17.39 7.02
N SER A 73 -48.33 16.60 6.79
CA SER A 73 -49.79 16.89 6.95
C SER A 73 -50.54 17.31 5.66
N PRO A 74 -51.90 17.19 5.61
CA PRO A 74 -52.64 15.90 5.58
C PRO A 74 -53.84 15.91 4.58
N HIS A 75 -54.79 14.95 4.74
CA HIS A 75 -56.13 14.81 4.07
C HIS A 75 -56.12 14.21 2.62
N LEU A 76 -57.18 13.54 2.10
CA LEU A 76 -58.49 13.06 2.63
C LEU A 76 -59.10 11.96 1.70
N LEU A 77 -59.69 10.87 2.27
CA LEU A 77 -60.73 9.98 1.65
C LEU A 77 -60.39 9.22 0.32
N SER A 78 -61.09 8.18 -0.17
CA SER A 78 -62.30 7.41 0.26
C SER A 78 -62.30 5.95 -0.28
N SER A 79 -63.32 5.17 0.15
CA SER A 79 -64.01 4.04 -0.54
C SER A 79 -63.39 2.63 -0.61
N LEU A 80 -64.26 1.64 -0.33
CA LEU A 80 -64.11 0.18 -0.54
C LEU A 80 -64.92 -0.24 -1.80
N PRO A 81 -64.86 -1.53 -2.21
CA PRO A 81 -65.95 -2.43 -1.80
C PRO A 81 -65.47 -3.79 -1.22
N ARG A 82 -66.42 -4.57 -0.68
CA ARG A 82 -66.23 -5.93 -0.15
C ARG A 82 -66.74 -6.98 -1.15
N HIS A 83 -66.32 -8.24 -0.99
CA HIS A 83 -67.23 -9.40 -1.04
C HIS A 83 -66.78 -10.49 -0.04
N SER A 84 -67.67 -11.44 0.25
CA SER A 84 -67.59 -12.41 1.36
C SER A 84 -67.82 -13.85 0.87
N TRP A 85 -67.67 -14.87 1.75
CA TRP A 85 -68.65 -15.94 2.06
C TRP A 85 -68.02 -17.11 2.86
N VAL A 86 -68.62 -17.53 3.99
CA VAL A 86 -68.22 -18.65 4.90
C VAL A 86 -69.45 -19.08 5.74
N PRO A 87 -69.83 -20.37 5.89
CA PRO A 87 -70.05 -20.98 7.24
C PRO A 87 -69.99 -22.55 7.33
N PHE A 88 -70.36 -23.11 8.50
CA PHE A 88 -70.71 -24.53 8.87
C PHE A 88 -69.56 -25.58 8.99
N LEU A 89 -69.26 -26.24 10.14
CA LEU A 89 -70.01 -27.05 11.17
C LEU A 89 -70.10 -28.57 10.80
N SER A 90 -69.97 -29.57 11.69
CA SER A 90 -69.72 -29.70 13.17
C SER A 90 -68.86 -30.98 13.46
N SER A 91 -68.76 -31.72 14.59
CA SER A 91 -69.42 -31.82 15.93
C SER A 91 -68.56 -32.67 16.93
N THR A 92 -69.02 -32.88 18.19
CA THR A 92 -68.44 -33.72 19.29
C THR A 92 -69.48 -34.80 19.76
N PRO A 93 -69.44 -35.49 20.93
CA PRO A 93 -68.43 -35.74 22.01
C PRO A 93 -67.99 -37.24 22.05
N HIS A 94 -67.47 -37.96 23.08
CA HIS A 94 -67.30 -37.94 24.56
C HIS A 94 -65.95 -38.69 24.90
N ASP A 95 -65.38 -38.91 26.11
CA ASP A 95 -65.62 -38.65 27.56
C ASP A 95 -64.23 -38.69 28.31
N GLY A 96 -64.01 -38.70 29.64
CA GLY A 96 -64.91 -38.63 30.83
C GLY A 96 -64.26 -39.00 32.19
N ASN A 97 -64.90 -38.53 33.28
CA ASN A 97 -64.95 -39.00 34.69
C ASN A 97 -63.77 -38.90 35.73
N MET A 98 -64.16 -38.44 36.94
CA MET A 98 -63.64 -38.63 38.34
C MET A 98 -62.28 -38.07 38.91
N ASN A 99 -62.42 -36.97 39.65
CA ASN A 99 -61.98 -36.67 41.05
C ASN A 99 -60.93 -37.53 41.81
N TYR A 100 -59.91 -36.88 42.42
CA TYR A 100 -59.80 -36.73 43.90
C TYR A 100 -58.82 -35.60 44.33
N LEU A 101 -58.82 -35.21 45.61
CA LEU A 101 -57.87 -34.25 46.23
C LEU A 101 -56.71 -35.00 46.94
N MET A 102 -55.53 -34.38 47.07
CA MET A 102 -54.85 -34.16 48.38
C MET A 102 -53.48 -33.45 48.30
N PHE A 103 -53.33 -32.44 49.16
CA PHE A 103 -52.16 -32.01 49.96
C PHE A 103 -50.71 -31.90 49.40
N CYS A 104 -50.23 -30.63 49.43
CA CYS A 104 -48.92 -30.14 49.87
C CYS A 104 -47.59 -30.86 49.53
N GLY A 105 -46.72 -30.13 48.81
CA GLY A 105 -45.26 -30.31 48.83
C GLY A 105 -44.54 -29.00 48.46
N THR A 106 -43.79 -28.39 49.38
CA THR A 106 -43.08 -27.12 49.15
C THR A 106 -41.63 -27.34 48.74
N ALA A 107 -41.24 -26.85 47.56
CA ALA A 107 -39.84 -26.63 47.19
C ALA A 107 -39.75 -25.41 46.26
N ALA A 108 -38.93 -24.41 46.61
CA ALA A 108 -38.74 -23.22 45.80
C ALA A 108 -37.67 -23.46 44.72
N ALA A 109 -38.04 -23.37 43.44
CA ALA A 109 -37.08 -23.36 42.34
C ALA A 109 -36.41 -21.98 42.27
N SER A 110 -35.12 -21.91 42.61
CA SER A 110 -34.33 -20.69 42.52
C SER A 110 -34.08 -20.32 41.06
N ILE A 111 -34.65 -19.19 40.61
CA ILE A 111 -34.36 -18.64 39.29
C ILE A 111 -32.93 -18.12 39.30
N TRP A 112 -31.98 -18.92 38.77
CA TRP A 112 -30.65 -18.46 38.42
C TRP A 112 -30.75 -17.45 37.28
N SER A 113 -30.95 -16.19 37.64
CA SER A 113 -30.70 -15.07 36.74
C SER A 113 -29.22 -15.07 36.38
N LYS A 114 -28.88 -15.69 35.24
CA LYS A 114 -27.57 -15.53 34.60
C LYS A 114 -27.44 -14.09 34.12
N LYS A 115 -27.13 -13.20 35.06
CA LYS A 115 -26.53 -11.90 34.79
C LYS A 115 -25.12 -12.18 34.25
N ALA A 116 -25.05 -12.60 32.98
CA ALA A 116 -23.80 -12.74 32.26
C ALA A 116 -23.08 -11.40 32.41
N THR A 117 -21.91 -11.45 33.04
CA THR A 117 -21.02 -10.30 33.16
C THR A 117 -20.78 -9.77 31.76
N ALA A 118 -20.83 -8.45 31.60
CA ALA A 118 -20.15 -7.85 30.46
C ALA A 118 -18.72 -8.40 30.49
N ALA A 119 -18.26 -8.96 29.38
CA ALA A 119 -16.84 -9.24 29.23
C ALA A 119 -16.11 -7.91 29.46
N GLU A 120 -14.95 -7.97 30.10
CA GLU A 120 -14.04 -6.83 30.13
C GLU A 120 -13.57 -6.63 28.69
N THR A 121 -14.30 -5.77 27.95
CA THR A 121 -13.90 -5.30 26.64
C THR A 121 -12.60 -4.54 26.84
N SER A 122 -11.48 -5.22 26.56
CA SER A 122 -10.14 -4.63 26.53
C SER A 122 -10.25 -3.30 25.80
N SER A 123 -10.03 -2.20 26.53
CA SER A 123 -10.38 -0.87 26.03
C SER A 123 -9.49 -0.53 24.86
N CYS A 124 -10.08 -0.44 23.67
CA CYS A 124 -9.38 -0.02 22.45
C CYS A 124 -8.66 1.34 22.61
N ALA A 125 -9.06 2.14 23.61
CA ALA A 125 -8.38 3.35 24.07
C ALA A 125 -6.90 3.17 24.49
N ASP A 126 -6.47 1.96 24.87
CA ASP A 126 -5.10 1.66 25.30
C ASP A 126 -4.22 1.08 24.17
N LEU A 127 -4.77 0.89 22.96
CA LEU A 127 -4.01 0.42 21.81
C LEU A 127 -3.22 1.58 21.18
N LYS A 128 -1.91 1.37 21.01
CA LYS A 128 -1.03 2.22 20.20
C LYS A 128 -1.07 1.81 18.73
N ASN A 129 -0.77 2.77 17.85
CA ASN A 129 -0.32 2.43 16.51
C ASN A 129 1.03 1.72 16.60
N SER A 130 1.23 0.63 15.85
CA SER A 130 2.52 -0.06 15.77
C SER A 130 2.78 -0.57 14.37
N ALA A 131 3.96 -0.27 13.84
CA ALA A 131 4.36 -0.57 12.47
C ALA A 131 5.73 -1.26 12.40
N PHE A 132 5.97 -1.93 11.29
CA PHE A 132 7.27 -2.38 10.85
C PHE A 132 7.87 -1.35 9.88
N VAL A 133 9.13 -0.97 10.10
CA VAL A 133 9.86 0.04 9.31
C VAL A 133 11.19 -0.57 8.92
N PHE A 134 11.68 -0.34 7.69
CA PHE A 134 13.05 -0.75 7.35
C PHE A 134 13.74 0.16 6.34
N VAL A 135 15.06 0.29 6.50
CA VAL A 135 15.96 0.90 5.51
C VAL A 135 16.20 -0.09 4.37
N LYS A 136 15.92 0.33 3.14
CA LYS A 136 16.08 -0.51 1.93
C LYS A 136 17.57 -0.72 1.61
N PRO A 137 17.94 -1.83 0.95
CA PRO A 137 19.36 -2.20 0.81
C PRO A 137 20.23 -1.17 0.08
N HIS A 138 19.66 -0.46 -0.92
CA HIS A 138 20.36 0.61 -1.65
C HIS A 138 20.71 1.84 -0.79
N ALA A 139 20.15 1.93 0.42
CA ALA A 139 20.32 3.01 1.37
C ALA A 139 20.74 2.50 2.77
N ASN A 140 21.05 1.21 2.93
CA ASN A 140 21.32 0.63 4.25
C ASN A 140 22.75 0.93 4.73
N THR A 141 23.00 2.21 5.04
CA THR A 141 24.25 2.73 5.59
C THR A 141 24.06 3.13 7.05
N GLU A 142 25.10 3.06 7.89
CA GLU A 142 25.07 3.51 9.28
C GLU A 142 24.56 4.95 9.42
N ALA A 143 24.94 5.83 8.49
CA ALA A 143 24.48 7.22 8.42
C ALA A 143 22.95 7.32 8.18
N THR A 144 22.40 6.49 7.28
CA THR A 144 20.95 6.44 7.03
C THR A 144 20.21 5.82 8.21
N GLN A 145 20.69 4.71 8.76
CA GLN A 145 20.11 4.07 9.95
C GLN A 145 20.03 5.04 11.14
N LYS A 146 21.11 5.78 11.39
CA LYS A 146 21.19 6.82 12.44
C LYS A 146 20.19 7.94 12.18
N MET A 147 20.14 8.48 10.96
CA MET A 147 19.21 9.55 10.59
C MET A 147 17.74 9.12 10.69
N VAL A 148 17.42 7.89 10.27
CA VAL A 148 16.07 7.30 10.39
C VAL A 148 15.68 7.16 11.87
N ARG A 149 16.54 6.56 12.70
CA ARG A 149 16.37 6.48 14.16
C ARG A 149 16.09 7.84 14.78
N GLU A 150 17.01 8.79 14.60
CA GLU A 150 16.92 10.12 15.21
C GLU A 150 15.66 10.87 14.77
N THR A 151 15.19 10.66 13.53
CA THR A 151 13.94 11.26 13.02
C THR A 151 12.68 10.61 13.63
N LEU A 152 12.70 9.29 13.88
CA LEU A 152 11.61 8.59 14.57
C LEU A 152 11.53 9.05 16.04
N GLU A 153 12.65 8.98 16.76
CA GLU A 153 12.75 9.37 18.18
C GLU A 153 12.38 10.85 18.39
N ALA A 154 12.88 11.77 17.55
CA ALA A 154 12.56 13.20 17.63
C ALA A 154 11.08 13.53 17.29
N LYS A 155 10.32 12.58 16.73
CA LYS A 155 8.88 12.69 16.49
C LYS A 155 8.04 12.01 17.58
N GLY A 156 8.66 11.45 18.62
CA GLY A 156 7.98 10.75 19.70
C GLY A 156 7.51 9.35 19.32
N ILE A 157 8.13 8.75 18.30
CA ILE A 157 7.95 7.33 17.98
C ILE A 157 8.85 6.52 18.92
N GLU A 158 8.29 5.49 19.55
CA GLU A 158 8.98 4.56 20.43
C GLU A 158 9.50 3.38 19.60
N ILE A 159 10.82 3.16 19.62
CA ILE A 159 11.45 2.00 18.96
C ILE A 159 11.46 0.85 19.98
N LEU A 160 10.83 -0.26 19.62
CA LEU A 160 10.65 -1.44 20.48
C LEU A 160 11.77 -2.48 20.29
N SER A 161 12.11 -2.77 19.04
CA SER A 161 13.14 -3.72 18.67
C SER A 161 13.77 -3.33 17.34
N GLU A 162 15.02 -3.75 17.13
CA GLU A 162 15.79 -3.47 15.91
C GLU A 162 16.55 -4.72 15.47
N SER A 163 16.70 -4.92 14.16
CA SER A 163 17.45 -6.07 13.62
C SER A 163 17.92 -5.86 12.18
N ASP A 164 19.08 -6.41 11.85
CA ASP A 164 19.54 -6.54 10.47
C ASP A 164 19.12 -7.89 9.88
N ILE A 165 18.51 -7.87 8.69
CA ILE A 165 18.09 -9.08 7.97
C ILE A 165 18.87 -9.18 6.66
N SER A 166 19.70 -10.22 6.53
CA SER A 166 20.54 -10.44 5.35
C SER A 166 19.73 -10.83 4.12
N GLY A 167 20.18 -10.43 2.92
CA GLY A 167 19.57 -10.79 1.64
C GLY A 167 19.56 -12.30 1.39
N LYS A 168 20.50 -13.04 1.99
CA LYS A 168 20.46 -14.50 2.07
C LYS A 168 19.23 -14.98 2.85
N THR A 169 19.00 -14.47 4.07
CA THR A 169 17.84 -14.83 4.90
C THR A 169 16.51 -14.44 4.23
N ILE A 170 16.48 -13.30 3.53
CA ILE A 170 15.32 -12.85 2.74
C ILE A 170 15.02 -13.86 1.62
N ASP A 171 16.04 -14.36 0.92
CA ASP A 171 15.85 -15.36 -0.13
C ASP A 171 15.49 -16.75 0.41
N GLU A 172 16.15 -17.21 1.47
CA GLU A 172 15.89 -18.53 2.08
C GLU A 172 14.46 -18.63 2.63
N LYS A 173 13.97 -17.58 3.31
CA LYS A 173 12.61 -17.53 3.88
C LYS A 173 11.56 -16.92 2.95
N LYS A 174 11.94 -16.44 1.76
CA LYS A 174 11.05 -15.74 0.79
C LYS A 174 10.33 -14.51 1.37
N LEU A 175 10.98 -13.78 2.29
CA LEU A 175 10.36 -12.68 3.06
C LEU A 175 9.86 -11.55 2.16
N ILE A 176 10.62 -11.20 1.11
CA ILE A 176 10.25 -10.13 0.17
C ILE A 176 9.16 -10.59 -0.81
N ASP A 177 9.10 -11.88 -1.13
CA ASP A 177 8.04 -12.46 -1.95
C ASP A 177 6.71 -12.47 -1.20
N GLN A 178 6.74 -12.80 0.10
CA GLN A 178 5.59 -12.80 0.99
C GLN A 178 5.12 -11.38 1.31
N HIS A 179 6.05 -10.46 1.61
CA HIS A 179 5.77 -9.03 1.79
C HIS A 179 5.08 -8.40 0.58
N TYR A 180 5.45 -8.83 -0.63
CA TYR A 180 4.79 -8.42 -1.88
C TYR A 180 3.96 -9.54 -2.50
N TYR A 181 3.29 -10.38 -1.70
CA TYR A 181 2.58 -11.58 -2.19
C TYR A 181 1.59 -11.29 -3.31
N ALA A 182 0.84 -10.19 -3.22
CA ALA A 182 -0.09 -9.77 -4.28
C ALA A 182 0.60 -9.51 -5.63
N ILE A 183 1.88 -9.13 -5.64
CA ILE A 183 2.71 -8.99 -6.84
C ILE A 183 3.35 -10.34 -7.21
N ALA A 184 4.04 -10.97 -6.26
CA ALA A 184 4.82 -12.19 -6.43
C ALA A 184 3.97 -13.34 -6.96
N SER A 185 2.80 -13.59 -6.37
CA SER A 185 1.86 -14.63 -6.77
C SER A 185 1.54 -14.60 -8.27
N LYS A 186 1.40 -13.41 -8.86
CA LYS A 186 1.05 -13.23 -10.28
C LYS A 186 2.27 -13.17 -11.21
N ALA A 187 3.48 -13.02 -10.65
CA ALA A 187 4.75 -13.02 -11.36
C ALA A 187 5.40 -14.42 -11.42
N THR A 188 5.28 -15.23 -10.36
CA THR A 188 6.08 -16.47 -10.18
C THR A 188 5.27 -17.72 -9.81
N ILE A 189 4.09 -17.59 -9.19
CA ILE A 189 3.37 -18.74 -8.61
C ILE A 189 2.18 -19.20 -9.48
N LEU A 190 1.30 -18.28 -9.84
CA LEU A 190 0.09 -18.57 -10.61
C LEU A 190 0.44 -18.74 -12.09
N THR A 191 -0.08 -19.81 -12.68
CA THR A 191 -0.15 -19.96 -14.14
C THR A 191 -1.21 -18.99 -14.71
N ALA A 192 -1.08 -18.60 -15.97
CA ALA A 192 -1.95 -17.57 -16.57
C ALA A 192 -3.46 -17.87 -16.44
N ASP A 193 -3.87 -19.13 -16.55
CA ASP A 193 -5.25 -19.61 -16.40
C ASP A 193 -5.79 -19.55 -14.95
N LYS A 194 -4.94 -19.21 -13.99
CA LYS A 194 -5.28 -19.03 -12.56
C LYS A 194 -5.20 -17.56 -12.11
N ILE A 195 -4.81 -16.65 -12.99
CA ILE A 195 -4.77 -15.21 -12.70
C ILE A 195 -6.17 -14.61 -12.94
N PRO A 196 -6.80 -13.95 -11.94
CA PRO A 196 -8.17 -13.43 -12.05
C PRO A 196 -8.20 -12.10 -12.84
N VAL A 197 -7.98 -12.17 -14.16
CA VAL A 197 -7.96 -11.02 -15.07
C VAL A 197 -9.35 -10.36 -15.16
N PRO A 198 -9.47 -9.03 -14.96
CA PRO A 198 -10.70 -8.31 -15.23
C PRO A 198 -10.90 -8.17 -16.75
N GLU A 199 -11.55 -9.15 -17.37
CA GLU A 199 -11.59 -9.34 -18.83
C GLU A 199 -12.04 -8.10 -19.61
N THR A 200 -13.10 -7.40 -19.18
CA THR A 200 -13.56 -6.16 -19.81
C THR A 200 -12.46 -5.10 -19.90
N LYS A 201 -11.71 -4.90 -18.81
CA LYS A 201 -10.61 -3.92 -18.75
C LYS A 201 -9.37 -4.39 -19.51
N PHE A 202 -9.19 -5.70 -19.69
CA PHE A 202 -8.19 -6.27 -20.59
C PHE A 202 -8.56 -5.98 -22.05
N GLU A 203 -9.80 -6.27 -22.46
CA GLU A 203 -10.31 -6.05 -23.83
C GLU A 203 -10.33 -4.55 -24.18
N GLU A 204 -10.80 -3.68 -23.29
CA GLU A 204 -10.72 -2.21 -23.41
C GLU A 204 -9.28 -1.70 -23.58
N THR A 205 -8.31 -2.33 -22.88
CA THR A 205 -6.90 -1.93 -22.97
C THR A 205 -6.30 -2.38 -24.29
N PHE A 206 -6.45 -3.65 -24.65
CA PHE A 206 -5.63 -4.31 -25.65
C PHE A 206 -6.31 -4.50 -27.00
N GLY A 207 -7.65 -4.52 -27.05
CA GLY A 207 -8.44 -4.83 -28.25
C GLY A 207 -8.58 -6.33 -28.52
N GLU A 208 -8.25 -7.18 -27.53
CA GLU A 208 -8.30 -8.64 -27.62
C GLU A 208 -9.02 -9.23 -26.42
N LYS A 209 -9.71 -10.36 -26.60
CA LYS A 209 -10.39 -11.06 -25.51
C LYS A 209 -9.43 -11.93 -24.71
N TRP A 210 -9.66 -11.98 -23.40
CA TRP A 210 -8.86 -12.78 -22.50
C TRP A 210 -8.99 -14.29 -22.78
N SER A 211 -10.18 -14.77 -23.13
CA SER A 211 -10.42 -16.16 -23.56
C SER A 211 -9.50 -16.60 -24.70
N ASP A 212 -9.36 -15.73 -25.69
CA ASP A 212 -8.73 -16.04 -26.97
C ASP A 212 -7.20 -16.06 -26.75
N VAL A 213 -6.67 -15.00 -26.13
CA VAL A 213 -5.28 -14.88 -25.64
C VAL A 213 -4.84 -16.07 -24.78
N LEU A 214 -5.71 -16.56 -23.90
CA LEU A 214 -5.41 -17.70 -23.04
C LEU A 214 -5.42 -19.02 -23.83
N SER A 215 -6.39 -19.22 -24.72
CA SER A 215 -6.50 -20.43 -25.55
C SER A 215 -5.34 -20.58 -26.54
N GLU A 216 -4.80 -19.47 -27.03
CA GLU A 216 -3.65 -19.40 -27.93
C GLU A 216 -2.30 -19.46 -27.18
N GLY A 217 -2.32 -19.57 -25.84
CA GLY A 217 -1.11 -19.67 -25.02
C GLY A 217 -0.25 -18.39 -24.98
N ARG A 218 -0.79 -17.24 -25.42
CA ARG A 218 -0.08 -15.95 -25.48
C ARG A 218 0.07 -15.25 -24.13
N ALA A 219 -0.53 -15.78 -23.07
CA ALA A 219 -0.31 -15.31 -21.70
C ALA A 219 0.84 -16.03 -20.99
N ALA A 220 1.46 -15.36 -20.02
CA ALA A 220 2.53 -15.91 -19.17
C ALA A 220 2.64 -15.13 -17.84
N ASN A 221 3.01 -15.80 -16.74
CA ASN A 221 3.62 -15.09 -15.62
C ASN A 221 5.08 -14.68 -15.98
N ALA A 222 5.75 -13.91 -15.12
CA ALA A 222 7.09 -13.38 -15.42
C ALA A 222 8.14 -14.50 -15.62
N MET A 223 8.10 -15.57 -14.82
CA MET A 223 9.01 -16.72 -15.00
C MET A 223 8.74 -17.47 -16.31
N GLN A 224 7.47 -17.75 -16.60
CA GLN A 224 7.04 -18.37 -17.86
C GLN A 224 7.39 -17.51 -19.09
N ALA A 225 7.45 -16.18 -18.94
CA ALA A 225 7.89 -15.28 -20.00
C ALA A 225 9.40 -15.38 -20.24
N CYS A 226 10.21 -15.42 -19.17
CA CYS A 226 11.65 -15.70 -19.27
C CYS A 226 11.95 -17.05 -19.97
N GLU A 227 11.21 -18.10 -19.61
CA GLU A 227 11.30 -19.41 -20.26
C GLU A 227 10.90 -19.35 -21.74
N LYS A 228 9.73 -18.80 -22.07
CA LYS A 228 9.22 -18.70 -23.45
C LYS A 228 10.10 -17.84 -24.36
N PHE A 229 10.70 -16.76 -23.85
CA PHE A 229 11.55 -15.87 -24.63
C PHE A 229 13.05 -16.24 -24.62
N GLY A 230 13.47 -17.21 -23.79
CA GLY A 230 14.89 -17.49 -23.56
C GLY A 230 15.65 -16.26 -23.05
N CYS A 231 15.12 -15.61 -22.01
CA CYS A 231 15.68 -14.36 -21.47
C CYS A 231 15.79 -14.37 -19.94
N ASN A 232 16.64 -13.50 -19.38
CA ASN A 232 16.73 -13.28 -17.93
C ASN A 232 15.73 -12.21 -17.45
N ALA A 233 15.73 -11.94 -16.14
CA ALA A 233 14.83 -10.97 -15.51
C ALA A 233 15.10 -9.53 -15.98
N GLU A 234 16.37 -9.20 -16.22
CA GLU A 234 16.84 -7.89 -16.63
C GLU A 234 16.44 -7.58 -18.09
N GLU A 235 16.57 -8.55 -19.00
CA GLU A 235 16.06 -8.47 -20.37
C GLU A 235 14.54 -8.35 -20.41
N LEU A 236 13.82 -9.08 -19.54
CA LEU A 236 12.36 -9.01 -19.47
C LEU A 236 11.88 -7.67 -18.90
N ASP A 237 12.51 -7.14 -17.86
CA ASP A 237 12.16 -5.81 -17.33
C ASP A 237 12.50 -4.70 -18.34
N ALA A 238 13.66 -4.75 -19.00
CA ALA A 238 14.02 -3.79 -20.04
C ALA A 238 12.98 -3.73 -21.18
N ALA A 239 12.42 -4.88 -21.57
CA ALA A 239 11.29 -4.92 -22.50
C ALA A 239 9.98 -4.39 -21.88
N TRP A 240 9.68 -4.73 -20.63
CA TRP A 240 8.51 -4.23 -19.89
C TRP A 240 8.50 -2.71 -19.73
N GLN A 241 9.64 -2.05 -19.51
CA GLN A 241 9.72 -0.57 -19.44
C GLN A 241 9.31 0.12 -20.76
N ASN A 242 9.28 -0.61 -21.88
CA ASN A 242 8.85 -0.14 -23.19
C ASN A 242 7.47 -0.70 -23.62
N ALA A 243 6.85 -1.55 -22.80
CA ALA A 243 5.62 -2.26 -23.13
C ALA A 243 4.34 -1.42 -22.92
N LYS A 244 3.26 -1.82 -23.60
CA LYS A 244 1.91 -1.33 -23.31
C LYS A 244 1.41 -2.05 -22.05
N VAL A 245 1.36 -1.33 -20.92
CA VAL A 245 1.01 -1.87 -19.58
C VAL A 245 -0.31 -1.30 -19.06
N VAL A 246 -1.12 -2.15 -18.41
CA VAL A 246 -2.31 -1.77 -17.63
C VAL A 246 -2.17 -2.19 -16.16
N LYS A 247 -2.56 -1.30 -15.24
CA LYS A 247 -2.81 -1.63 -13.82
C LYS A 247 -4.24 -2.10 -13.66
N PHE A 248 -4.44 -3.36 -13.29
CA PHE A 248 -5.75 -3.90 -12.96
C PHE A 248 -6.19 -3.48 -11.55
N GLY A 249 -5.32 -3.59 -10.55
CA GLY A 249 -5.58 -3.22 -9.15
C GLY A 249 -4.29 -3.13 -8.31
N GLY A 250 -4.40 -3.14 -6.98
CA GLY A 250 -3.26 -3.31 -6.07
C GLY A 250 -2.37 -4.49 -6.49
N GLY A 251 -1.06 -4.26 -6.58
CA GLY A 251 -0.07 -5.26 -6.98
C GLY A 251 -0.26 -5.99 -8.33
N PHE A 252 -1.20 -5.57 -9.19
CA PHE A 252 -1.67 -6.37 -10.33
C PHE A 252 -1.58 -5.60 -11.64
N TYR A 253 -0.61 -5.96 -12.46
CA TYR A 253 -0.30 -5.34 -13.75
C TYR A 253 -0.14 -6.40 -14.85
N CYS A 254 -0.56 -6.08 -16.07
CA CYS A 254 -0.30 -6.87 -17.27
C CYS A 254 0.29 -5.98 -18.36
N GLY A 255 1.27 -6.50 -19.09
CA GLY A 255 1.95 -5.81 -20.19
C GLY A 255 2.04 -6.69 -21.41
N LEU A 256 1.85 -6.09 -22.60
CA LEU A 256 2.14 -6.75 -23.86
C LEU A 256 3.63 -6.56 -24.18
N VAL A 257 4.45 -7.58 -23.84
CA VAL A 257 5.91 -7.54 -23.87
C VAL A 257 6.43 -8.38 -25.03
N SER A 258 7.48 -7.92 -25.71
CA SER A 258 8.27 -8.71 -26.68
C SER A 258 9.75 -8.60 -26.32
N VAL A 259 10.48 -9.72 -26.41
CA VAL A 259 11.92 -9.80 -26.12
C VAL A 259 12.61 -10.45 -27.32
N LYS A 260 13.71 -9.85 -27.79
CA LYS A 260 14.51 -10.36 -28.93
C LYS A 260 13.67 -10.54 -30.22
N ASP A 261 12.80 -9.57 -30.49
CA ASP A 261 11.87 -9.50 -31.63
C ASP A 261 10.89 -10.69 -31.78
N GLN A 262 10.71 -11.49 -30.73
CA GLN A 262 9.77 -12.62 -30.70
C GLN A 262 8.32 -12.15 -30.57
N THR A 263 7.37 -13.02 -30.96
CA THR A 263 5.92 -12.79 -30.83
C THR A 263 5.56 -12.28 -29.44
N PRO A 264 4.86 -11.13 -29.32
CA PRO A 264 4.52 -10.56 -28.02
C PRO A 264 3.69 -11.50 -27.13
N LEU A 265 3.95 -11.45 -25.83
CA LEU A 265 3.21 -12.16 -24.79
C LEU A 265 2.55 -11.18 -23.82
N TYR A 266 1.41 -11.59 -23.28
CA TYR A 266 0.74 -10.94 -22.17
C TYR A 266 1.38 -11.41 -20.85
N VAL A 267 2.34 -10.62 -20.37
CA VAL A 267 3.15 -10.93 -19.18
C VAL A 267 2.55 -10.24 -17.96
N PHE A 268 2.45 -10.94 -16.84
CA PHE A 268 2.01 -10.38 -15.57
C PHE A 268 3.20 -9.99 -14.68
N ASN A 269 3.17 -8.77 -14.15
CA ASN A 269 4.12 -8.25 -13.17
C ASN A 269 5.63 -8.49 -13.51
N ALA A 270 6.03 -8.33 -14.77
CA ALA A 270 7.38 -8.69 -15.25
C ALA A 270 8.53 -8.10 -14.41
N PHE A 271 8.37 -6.83 -13.99
CA PHE A 271 9.30 -6.09 -13.13
C PHE A 271 9.59 -6.75 -11.77
N PHE A 272 8.77 -7.69 -11.30
CA PHE A 272 8.87 -8.27 -9.97
C PHE A 272 10.24 -8.92 -9.71
N MET A 273 10.83 -9.60 -10.69
CA MET A 273 12.10 -10.32 -10.49
C MET A 273 13.28 -9.36 -10.31
N VAL A 274 13.29 -8.22 -11.02
CA VAL A 274 14.28 -7.13 -10.84
C VAL A 274 13.98 -6.29 -9.59
N MET A 275 12.72 -6.18 -9.19
CA MET A 275 12.37 -5.58 -7.89
C MET A 275 12.86 -6.47 -6.73
N ARG A 276 12.74 -7.80 -6.86
CA ARG A 276 13.17 -8.81 -5.90
C ARG A 276 14.68 -8.89 -5.76
N SER A 277 15.43 -8.84 -6.87
CA SER A 277 16.89 -8.98 -6.86
C SER A 277 17.60 -7.93 -5.99
N LYS A 278 16.99 -6.74 -5.82
CA LYS A 278 17.45 -5.68 -4.91
C LYS A 278 17.44 -6.03 -3.42
N PHE A 279 16.81 -7.14 -3.02
CA PHE A 279 16.63 -7.58 -1.63
C PHE A 279 17.31 -8.91 -1.29
N VAL A 280 18.06 -9.50 -2.22
CA VAL A 280 18.65 -10.83 -2.06
C VAL A 280 20.12 -10.86 -2.48
N GLY A 281 20.84 -11.90 -2.06
CA GLY A 281 22.29 -11.99 -2.26
C GLY A 281 23.08 -11.21 -1.20
N ASP A 282 24.18 -10.58 -1.63
CA ASP A 282 25.12 -9.86 -0.75
C ASP A 282 24.62 -8.45 -0.42
N CYS A 283 23.58 -8.38 0.40
CA CYS A 283 22.97 -7.15 0.91
C CYS A 283 22.26 -7.39 2.25
N SER A 284 21.67 -6.34 2.83
CA SER A 284 20.80 -6.43 4.01
C SER A 284 19.78 -5.30 4.05
N ILE A 285 18.73 -5.48 4.85
CA ILE A 285 17.89 -4.38 5.37
C ILE A 285 18.16 -4.21 6.87
N HIS A 286 17.96 -3.01 7.38
CA HIS A 286 17.92 -2.71 8.80
C HIS A 286 16.51 -2.33 9.21
N CYS A 287 15.97 -3.03 10.20
CA CYS A 287 14.56 -3.04 10.56
C CYS A 287 14.33 -2.42 11.95
N TYR A 288 13.22 -1.71 12.09
CA TYR A 288 12.69 -1.21 13.35
C TYR A 288 11.27 -1.74 13.54
N GLU A 289 10.98 -2.25 14.73
CA GLU A 289 9.63 -2.33 15.25
C GLU A 289 9.34 -1.05 16.04
N VAL A 290 8.22 -0.39 15.74
CA VAL A 290 7.89 0.91 16.35
C VAL A 290 6.46 0.95 16.90
N GLN A 291 6.22 1.81 17.88
CA GLN A 291 4.88 2.17 18.35
C GLN A 291 4.74 3.66 18.69
N TRP A 292 3.51 4.19 18.64
CA TRP A 292 3.19 5.55 19.05
C TRP A 292 1.69 5.73 19.38
N GLU A 293 1.35 6.80 20.11
CA GLU A 293 -0.06 7.11 20.40
C GLU A 293 -0.77 7.63 19.14
N PRO A 294 -1.91 7.05 18.71
CA PRO A 294 -2.68 7.58 17.58
C PRO A 294 -3.16 9.02 17.83
N SER A 295 -3.43 9.36 19.11
CA SER A 295 -3.82 10.70 19.55
C SER A 295 -2.71 11.77 19.42
N LYS A 296 -1.45 11.38 19.18
CA LYS A 296 -0.31 12.29 18.96
C LYS A 296 0.07 12.40 17.48
N LEU A 297 -0.11 11.33 16.70
CA LEU A 297 0.20 11.27 15.28
C LEU A 297 -0.68 10.20 14.61
N SER A 298 -1.59 10.61 13.73
CA SER A 298 -2.39 9.66 12.95
C SER A 298 -1.54 8.87 11.96
N TRP A 299 -2.03 7.70 11.53
CA TRP A 299 -1.35 6.86 10.54
C TRP A 299 -1.16 7.59 9.19
N GLU A 300 -2.17 8.34 8.74
CA GLU A 300 -2.06 9.24 7.56
C GLU A 300 -0.89 10.23 7.73
N SER A 301 -0.72 10.83 8.92
CA SER A 301 0.38 11.78 9.19
C SER A 301 1.74 11.07 9.29
N PHE A 302 1.78 9.86 9.87
CA PHE A 302 2.98 9.04 9.91
C PHE A 302 3.48 8.70 8.49
N ARG A 303 2.59 8.34 7.56
CA ARG A 303 2.96 8.04 6.17
C ARG A 303 3.17 9.27 5.31
N GLY A 304 2.31 10.27 5.42
CA GLY A 304 2.30 11.48 4.60
C GLY A 304 3.33 12.54 4.99
N GLU A 305 3.56 12.75 6.30
CA GLU A 305 4.41 13.84 6.80
C GLU A 305 5.73 13.36 7.41
N LEU A 306 5.72 12.30 8.21
CA LEU A 306 6.93 11.78 8.86
C LEU A 306 7.76 10.93 7.90
N LEU A 307 7.19 9.88 7.33
CA LEU A 307 7.85 9.05 6.33
C LEU A 307 7.97 9.80 4.99
N GLY A 308 6.84 10.29 4.50
CA GLY A 308 6.66 10.97 3.22
C GLY A 308 6.15 10.05 2.09
N PRO A 309 5.49 10.60 1.06
CA PRO A 309 5.09 9.93 -0.18
C PRO A 309 6.12 9.00 -0.84
N THR A 310 5.63 8.07 -1.68
CA THR A 310 6.45 7.02 -2.32
C THR A 310 7.54 7.56 -3.24
N ASP A 311 7.32 8.67 -3.96
CA ASP A 311 8.39 9.38 -4.67
C ASP A 311 8.97 10.46 -3.74
N PRO A 312 10.26 10.38 -3.35
CA PRO A 312 10.89 11.35 -2.45
C PRO A 312 10.82 12.82 -2.92
N LYS A 313 10.59 13.08 -4.22
CA LYS A 313 10.49 14.45 -4.77
C LYS A 313 9.18 15.15 -4.40
N ASP A 314 8.11 14.38 -4.21
CA ASP A 314 6.81 14.86 -3.77
C ASP A 314 6.72 14.92 -2.23
N ALA A 315 7.73 14.41 -1.51
CA ALA A 315 7.73 14.35 -0.06
C ALA A 315 8.09 15.70 0.60
N PRO A 316 7.45 16.03 1.75
CA PRO A 316 7.64 17.32 2.43
C PRO A 316 9.02 17.44 3.06
N VAL A 317 9.53 18.66 3.13
CA VAL A 317 10.84 18.96 3.76
C VAL A 317 10.77 18.59 5.24
N GLY A 318 11.68 17.71 5.68
CA GLY A 318 11.70 17.14 7.04
C GLY A 318 11.04 15.76 7.17
N SER A 319 10.51 15.17 6.09
CA SER A 319 10.18 13.73 6.06
C SER A 319 11.44 12.89 5.89
N ILE A 320 11.42 11.63 6.35
CA ILE A 320 12.54 10.69 6.22
C ILE A 320 12.90 10.46 4.75
N ARG A 321 11.93 10.10 3.89
CA ARG A 321 12.20 9.90 2.44
C ARG A 321 12.76 11.16 1.80
N ARG A 322 12.30 12.34 2.23
CA ARG A 322 12.80 13.60 1.72
C ARG A 322 14.23 13.90 2.17
N ALA A 323 14.55 13.66 3.44
CA ALA A 323 15.91 13.78 3.97
C ALA A 323 16.90 12.83 3.27
N ILE A 324 16.47 11.61 2.91
CA ILE A 324 17.28 10.67 2.13
C ILE A 324 17.52 11.21 0.70
N LEU A 325 16.53 11.83 0.05
CA LEU A 325 16.72 12.46 -1.27
C LEU A 325 17.65 13.68 -1.21
N ASP A 326 17.42 14.61 -0.29
CA ASP A 326 18.14 15.88 -0.27
C ASP A 326 19.63 15.70 0.13
N ASN A 327 19.99 14.63 0.86
CA ASN A 327 21.34 14.38 1.40
C ASN A 327 21.97 13.05 0.94
N TYR A 328 21.52 12.45 -0.18
CA TYR A 328 21.86 11.06 -0.56
C TYR A 328 23.37 10.78 -0.63
N GLU A 329 24.19 11.72 -1.12
CA GLU A 329 25.65 11.58 -1.23
C GLU A 329 26.34 11.57 0.14
N GLU A 330 25.87 12.41 1.07
CA GLU A 330 26.39 12.48 2.45
C GLU A 330 26.00 11.24 3.27
N LEU A 331 24.84 10.65 2.95
CA LEU A 331 24.36 9.37 3.50
C LEU A 331 25.03 8.15 2.84
N GLY A 332 25.87 8.33 1.83
CA GLY A 332 26.63 7.26 1.16
C GLY A 332 25.87 6.47 0.08
N LEU A 333 24.73 6.97 -0.41
CA LEU A 333 23.96 6.31 -1.48
C LEU A 333 24.64 6.53 -2.84
N SER A 334 24.77 5.46 -3.63
CA SER A 334 25.45 5.47 -4.94
C SER A 334 24.64 6.10 -6.08
N SER A 335 23.37 6.44 -5.84
CA SER A 335 22.48 7.03 -6.85
C SER A 335 21.36 7.87 -6.23
N VAL A 336 20.83 8.83 -7.01
CA VAL A 336 19.73 9.72 -6.58
C VAL A 336 18.47 8.89 -6.31
N PRO A 337 17.86 8.99 -5.11
CA PRO A 337 16.62 8.30 -4.78
C PRO A 337 15.47 8.52 -5.77
N ASN A 338 14.69 7.46 -5.98
CA ASN A 338 13.58 7.41 -6.93
C ASN A 338 12.37 6.70 -6.30
N LYS A 339 11.26 6.55 -7.04
CA LYS A 339 10.01 5.96 -6.50
C LYS A 339 10.13 4.50 -6.03
N GLY A 340 11.00 3.70 -6.65
CA GLY A 340 11.30 2.34 -6.18
C GLY A 340 12.37 2.37 -5.09
N ASP A 341 13.48 3.05 -5.37
CA ASP A 341 14.64 3.21 -4.49
C ASP A 341 14.48 4.47 -3.62
N ASN A 342 13.43 4.46 -2.78
CA ASN A 342 12.99 5.60 -1.97
C ASN A 342 13.50 5.59 -0.51
N GLY A 343 14.62 4.91 -0.26
CA GLY A 343 15.32 4.86 1.03
C GLY A 343 14.68 3.95 2.08
N VAL A 344 13.40 4.13 2.38
CA VAL A 344 12.74 3.52 3.56
C VAL A 344 11.34 2.97 3.24
N HIS A 345 10.98 1.85 3.87
CA HIS A 345 9.63 1.28 3.95
C HIS A 345 9.01 1.51 5.33
N ALA A 346 7.68 1.62 5.39
CA ALA A 346 6.89 1.45 6.60
C ALA A 346 5.50 0.92 6.24
N SER A 347 4.90 0.13 7.14
CA SER A 347 3.58 -0.49 6.98
C SER A 347 2.47 0.52 6.62
N ALA A 348 1.52 0.14 5.76
CA ALA A 348 0.48 1.07 5.28
C ALA A 348 -0.79 1.15 6.16
N SER A 349 -0.96 0.20 7.08
CA SER A 349 -2.03 0.14 8.08
C SER A 349 -1.58 -0.65 9.32
N PRO A 350 -2.29 -0.59 10.46
CA PRO A 350 -2.06 -1.46 11.62
C PRO A 350 -2.10 -2.96 11.27
N PHE A 351 -2.95 -3.33 10.31
CA PHE A 351 -3.10 -4.72 9.86
C PHE A 351 -1.93 -5.19 9.00
N GLU A 352 -1.43 -4.34 8.10
CA GLU A 352 -0.17 -4.59 7.41
C GLU A 352 1.01 -4.58 8.38
N GLY A 353 0.98 -3.76 9.43
CA GLY A 353 1.97 -3.79 10.51
C GLY A 353 2.03 -5.15 11.20
N LEU A 354 0.86 -5.75 11.49
CA LEU A 354 0.77 -7.13 11.99
C LEU A 354 1.30 -8.15 10.97
N ALA A 355 0.83 -8.11 9.71
CA ALA A 355 1.26 -9.03 8.66
C ALA A 355 2.78 -8.97 8.41
N GLU A 356 3.34 -7.76 8.40
CA GLU A 356 4.77 -7.50 8.24
C GLU A 356 5.56 -7.99 9.47
N LYS A 357 5.13 -7.72 10.71
CA LYS A 357 5.80 -8.25 11.92
C LYS A 357 5.79 -9.77 11.98
N CYS A 358 4.68 -10.41 11.60
CA CYS A 358 4.59 -11.87 11.48
C CYS A 358 5.57 -12.43 10.43
N ASN A 359 5.65 -11.81 9.25
CA ASN A 359 6.55 -12.23 8.17
C ASN A 359 8.04 -12.00 8.51
N TRP A 360 8.41 -10.78 8.88
CA TRP A 360 9.79 -10.34 8.97
C TRP A 360 10.45 -10.64 10.32
N LEU A 361 9.71 -10.46 11.42
CA LEU A 361 10.22 -10.65 12.79
C LEU A 361 9.85 -12.03 13.38
N GLY A 362 8.90 -12.75 12.77
CA GLY A 362 8.42 -14.04 13.28
C GLY A 362 7.44 -13.92 14.45
N ALA A 363 6.78 -12.77 14.60
CA ALA A 363 5.68 -12.60 15.54
C ALA A 363 4.46 -13.47 15.18
N SER A 364 3.49 -13.59 16.08
CA SER A 364 2.17 -14.15 15.79
C SER A 364 1.04 -13.23 16.27
N ALA A 365 -0.18 -13.47 15.76
CA ALA A 365 -1.36 -12.72 16.18
C ALA A 365 -1.64 -12.85 17.69
N GLU A 366 -1.25 -13.96 18.31
CA GLU A 366 -1.40 -14.22 19.74
C GLU A 366 -0.37 -13.44 20.60
N SER A 367 0.77 -13.08 20.02
CA SER A 367 1.84 -12.30 20.68
C SER A 367 1.75 -10.79 20.47
N ASP A 368 1.19 -10.36 19.34
CA ASP A 368 1.09 -8.96 18.96
C ASP A 368 -0.13 -8.26 19.61
N PRO A 369 -0.01 -7.02 20.13
CA PRO A 369 -1.14 -6.34 20.77
C PRO A 369 -2.36 -6.11 19.86
N PHE A 370 -2.14 -5.81 18.57
CA PHE A 370 -3.22 -5.61 17.60
C PHE A 370 -3.77 -6.95 17.09
N GLY A 371 -2.89 -7.93 16.86
CA GLY A 371 -3.28 -9.31 16.59
C GLY A 371 -4.19 -9.88 17.68
N LYS A 372 -3.83 -9.67 18.95
CA LYS A 372 -4.63 -10.09 20.10
C LYS A 372 -5.97 -9.36 20.16
N ALA A 373 -6.00 -8.06 19.89
CA ALA A 373 -7.26 -7.32 19.83
C ALA A 373 -8.21 -7.84 18.73
N LEU A 374 -7.69 -8.29 17.59
CA LEU A 374 -8.48 -8.93 16.52
C LEU A 374 -9.03 -10.30 16.95
N LEU A 375 -8.21 -11.13 17.61
CA LEU A 375 -8.62 -12.43 18.16
C LEU A 375 -9.68 -12.28 19.24
N ASP A 376 -9.48 -11.38 20.20
CA ASP A 376 -10.44 -11.06 21.27
C ASP A 376 -11.74 -10.46 20.70
N SER A 377 -11.69 -9.83 19.52
CA SER A 377 -12.85 -9.30 18.78
C SER A 377 -13.51 -10.33 17.85
N GLY A 378 -13.08 -11.60 17.86
CA GLY A 378 -13.74 -12.70 17.16
C GLY A 378 -13.29 -12.94 15.71
N LEU A 379 -12.18 -12.37 15.26
CA LEU A 379 -11.48 -12.89 14.08
C LEU A 379 -10.73 -14.17 14.46
N SER A 380 -10.64 -15.15 13.55
CA SER A 380 -9.83 -16.34 13.80
C SER A 380 -8.38 -16.15 13.34
N SER A 381 -7.41 -16.83 13.97
CA SER A 381 -6.01 -16.82 13.49
C SER A 381 -5.90 -17.27 12.02
N LYS A 382 -6.81 -18.15 11.55
CA LYS A 382 -6.95 -18.52 10.13
C LYS A 382 -7.34 -17.32 9.28
N THR A 383 -8.40 -16.59 9.66
CA THR A 383 -8.87 -15.38 8.97
C THR A 383 -7.74 -14.34 8.87
N ILE A 384 -7.04 -14.08 9.99
CA ILE A 384 -5.93 -13.14 10.05
C ILE A 384 -4.80 -13.57 9.09
N ALA A 385 -4.44 -14.85 9.07
CA ALA A 385 -3.40 -15.39 8.17
C ALA A 385 -3.81 -15.34 6.68
N GLU A 386 -5.05 -15.73 6.35
CA GLU A 386 -5.60 -15.65 4.99
C GLU A 386 -5.73 -14.21 4.49
N TRP A 387 -5.93 -13.24 5.40
CA TRP A 387 -6.02 -11.81 5.10
C TRP A 387 -4.65 -11.11 5.02
N SER A 388 -3.62 -11.66 5.67
CA SER A 388 -2.23 -11.14 5.66
C SER A 388 -1.52 -11.24 4.29
N VAL A 389 -2.21 -11.70 3.24
CA VAL A 389 -1.70 -11.81 1.85
C VAL A 389 -2.50 -10.97 0.84
N ASP A 390 -3.28 -10.01 1.32
CA ASP A 390 -4.18 -9.13 0.54
C ASP A 390 -5.16 -9.88 -0.40
N PRO A 391 -6.04 -10.74 0.13
CA PRO A 391 -7.12 -11.35 -0.65
C PRO A 391 -8.19 -10.32 -1.04
N ARG A 392 -8.92 -10.60 -2.13
CA ARG A 392 -10.11 -9.81 -2.50
C ARG A 392 -11.36 -10.29 -1.77
N ILE A 393 -11.67 -9.64 -0.65
CA ILE A 393 -12.83 -9.91 0.20
C ILE A 393 -14.07 -9.13 -0.26
N ASN A 394 -15.25 -9.48 0.26
CA ASN A 394 -16.48 -8.69 0.12
C ASN A 394 -16.34 -7.39 0.92
N LEU A 395 -16.64 -6.25 0.30
CA LEU A 395 -16.69 -4.94 0.93
C LEU A 395 -18.15 -4.48 1.16
N PRO A 396 -18.41 -3.51 2.05
CA PRO A 396 -19.70 -2.86 2.16
C PRO A 396 -20.18 -2.33 0.80
N GLY A 397 -21.41 -2.69 0.41
CA GLY A 397 -21.95 -2.44 -0.93
C GLY A 397 -21.91 -3.64 -1.88
N GLY A 398 -21.21 -4.72 -1.54
CA GLY A 398 -21.24 -6.00 -2.27
C GLY A 398 -20.21 -6.15 -3.40
N GLU A 399 -19.40 -5.13 -3.66
CA GLU A 399 -18.21 -5.27 -4.50
C GLU A 399 -17.10 -6.05 -3.77
N LYS A 400 -16.13 -6.59 -4.50
CA LYS A 400 -14.92 -7.20 -3.93
C LYS A 400 -13.69 -6.30 -4.09
N GLY A 401 -12.96 -6.03 -3.02
CA GLY A 401 -11.76 -5.20 -3.03
C GLY A 401 -10.61 -5.82 -2.24
N SER A 402 -9.41 -5.24 -2.38
CA SER A 402 -8.28 -5.54 -1.51
C SER A 402 -8.65 -5.22 -0.06
N ILE A 403 -8.12 -6.00 0.89
CA ILE A 403 -8.32 -5.70 2.30
C ILE A 403 -7.36 -4.60 2.77
N PHE A 404 -6.11 -4.60 2.30
CA PHE A 404 -5.14 -3.54 2.63
C PHE A 404 -5.61 -2.17 2.11
N ASP A 405 -6.06 -2.07 0.85
CA ASP A 405 -6.69 -0.87 0.27
C ASP A 405 -7.93 -0.40 1.09
N SER A 406 -8.54 -1.26 1.92
CA SER A 406 -9.73 -0.95 2.72
C SER A 406 -9.45 -0.49 4.16
N VAL A 407 -8.19 -0.59 4.61
CA VAL A 407 -7.73 -0.14 5.95
C VAL A 407 -6.45 0.72 5.91
N GLU A 408 -5.93 1.05 4.73
CA GLU A 408 -4.82 2.01 4.54
C GLU A 408 -5.09 3.34 5.28
N ASP A 409 -4.03 3.88 5.91
CA ASP A 409 -4.05 5.16 6.65
C ASP A 409 -5.01 5.26 7.86
N LEU A 410 -5.70 4.17 8.24
CA LEU A 410 -6.51 4.13 9.47
C LEU A 410 -5.64 3.98 10.73
N ASP A 411 -5.99 4.71 11.79
CA ASP A 411 -5.44 4.49 13.12
C ASP A 411 -5.96 3.16 13.73
N VAL A 412 -5.21 2.61 14.69
CA VAL A 412 -5.42 1.27 15.27
C VAL A 412 -6.87 0.96 15.68
N GLY A 413 -7.60 1.91 16.25
CA GLY A 413 -8.99 1.72 16.67
C GLY A 413 -9.99 1.64 15.51
N ASP A 414 -9.86 2.53 14.52
CA ASP A 414 -10.69 2.51 13.32
C ASP A 414 -10.36 1.29 12.44
N CYS A 415 -9.08 0.91 12.37
CA CYS A 415 -8.64 -0.31 11.70
C CYS A 415 -9.24 -1.57 12.35
N LEU A 416 -9.24 -1.67 13.68
CA LEU A 416 -9.88 -2.79 14.41
C LEU A 416 -11.38 -2.85 14.11
N ALA A 417 -12.09 -1.74 14.28
CA ALA A 417 -13.53 -1.66 14.02
C ALA A 417 -13.86 -2.03 12.56
N LYS A 418 -13.03 -1.60 11.60
CA LYS A 418 -13.21 -1.90 10.18
C LYS A 418 -13.01 -3.38 9.86
N LEU A 419 -12.01 -4.03 10.45
CA LEU A 419 -11.76 -5.46 10.25
C LEU A 419 -12.87 -6.33 10.86
N VAL A 420 -13.45 -5.91 11.99
CA VAL A 420 -14.62 -6.57 12.60
C VAL A 420 -15.87 -6.44 11.71
N GLU A 421 -16.13 -5.26 11.13
CA GLU A 421 -17.19 -5.09 10.12
C GLU A 421 -16.97 -6.04 8.94
N LEU A 422 -15.76 -6.03 8.35
CA LEU A 422 -15.41 -6.86 7.20
C LEU A 422 -15.51 -8.36 7.49
N ASN A 423 -15.20 -8.80 8.72
CA ASN A 423 -15.31 -10.21 9.13
C ASN A 423 -16.78 -10.66 9.11
N SER A 424 -17.71 -9.80 9.54
CA SER A 424 -19.15 -10.09 9.47
C SER A 424 -19.71 -10.22 8.04
N LEU A 425 -18.99 -9.68 7.04
CA LEU A 425 -19.33 -9.77 5.61
C LEU A 425 -18.63 -10.93 4.88
N ASN A 426 -17.73 -11.66 5.57
CA ASN A 426 -16.90 -12.73 5.02
C ASN A 426 -16.77 -13.91 6.03
N PRO A 427 -17.88 -14.56 6.40
CA PRO A 427 -17.92 -15.64 7.40
C PRO A 427 -17.39 -16.99 6.88
#